data_AF-A0A6L9EYF8-F1
#
_entry.id   AF-A0A6L9EYF8-F1
#
_cell.length_a   1.000
_cell.length_b   1.000
_cell.length_c   1.000
_cell.angle_alpha   90.00
_cell.angle_beta   90.00
_cell.angle_gamma   90.00
#
_symmetry.space_group_name_H-M   'P 1'
#
loop_
_entity.id
_entity.type
_entity.pdbx_description
1 polymer ?
#
loop_
_entity_poly.entity_id
_entity_poly.type
_entity_poly.pdbx_seq_one_letter_code
_entity_poly.pdbx_strand_id
1 'polypeptide(L)'
;MSLEKHIRKNKEAFDDKKMPERSQPAFEQLLKKELHTSSKQKINPIKYLAVAASFALIFASGYFYNASIKAAEKENREQLLFSMNNETASERLQAVYDFGEDYKEDYKKEDERLIQRLFELLHNDSSNNVKIATVDALTKFPDNEEIRLQLIKALEKEKEPLVQIKLIQSLTVLREQRAKEPLQQIIEDKESFPVVRGNASLAMNKLKN
;
A
#
# COMPACT_ATOMS: atom_id res chain seq x y z
N MET A 1 -37.91 -54.68 51.28
CA MET A 1 -37.41 -54.92 49.90
C MET A 1 -37.76 -53.71 49.04
N SER A 2 -36.86 -53.21 48.18
CA SER A 2 -37.23 -52.14 47.25
C SER A 2 -38.18 -52.65 46.18
N LEU A 3 -39.09 -51.78 45.72
CA LEU A 3 -40.10 -52.09 44.70
C LEU A 3 -39.44 -52.62 43.41
N GLU A 4 -38.34 -52.00 43.01
CA GLU A 4 -37.54 -52.40 41.85
C GLU A 4 -37.03 -53.85 41.96
N LYS A 5 -36.53 -54.24 43.14
CA LYS A 5 -35.99 -55.58 43.37
C LYS A 5 -37.09 -56.65 43.39
N HIS A 6 -38.30 -56.28 43.83
CA HIS A 6 -39.47 -57.15 43.81
C HIS A 6 -40.01 -57.36 42.38
N ILE A 7 -40.10 -56.29 41.58
CA ILE A 7 -40.56 -56.36 40.18
C ILE A 7 -39.59 -57.19 39.33
N ARG A 8 -38.27 -56.96 39.48
CA ARG A 8 -37.26 -57.73 38.74
C ARG A 8 -37.30 -59.24 39.04
N LYS A 9 -37.58 -59.62 40.30
CA LYS A 9 -37.65 -61.03 40.71
C LYS A 9 -38.91 -61.74 40.19
N ASN A 10 -39.98 -60.99 39.90
CA ASN A 10 -41.28 -61.54 39.49
C ASN A 10 -41.67 -61.11 38.07
N LYS A 11 -40.68 -60.86 37.20
CA LYS A 11 -40.88 -60.27 35.86
C LYS A 11 -41.89 -61.04 35.00
N GLU A 12 -41.79 -62.37 34.99
CA GLU A 12 -42.67 -63.26 34.20
C GLU A 12 -44.15 -63.14 34.58
N ALA A 13 -44.46 -62.76 35.84
CA ALA A 13 -45.83 -62.59 36.33
C ALA A 13 -46.51 -61.28 35.84
N PHE A 14 -45.81 -60.46 35.06
CA PHE A 14 -46.31 -59.22 34.49
C PHE A 14 -46.30 -59.20 32.97
N ASP A 15 -45.73 -60.22 32.32
CA ASP A 15 -45.57 -60.26 30.85
C ASP A 15 -46.93 -60.37 30.11
N ASP A 16 -47.96 -60.88 30.77
CA ASP A 16 -49.33 -60.99 30.25
C ASP A 16 -50.25 -59.83 30.68
N LYS A 17 -49.78 -58.92 31.55
CA LYS A 17 -50.59 -57.81 32.06
C LYS A 17 -50.58 -56.64 31.07
N LYS A 18 -51.73 -56.42 30.43
CA LYS A 18 -51.98 -55.22 29.63
C LYS A 18 -52.44 -54.06 30.52
N MET A 19 -52.13 -52.84 30.11
CA MET A 19 -52.62 -51.64 30.78
C MET A 19 -54.16 -51.64 30.79
N PRO A 20 -54.83 -51.36 31.92
CA PRO A 20 -56.28 -51.28 31.98
C PRO A 20 -56.81 -50.21 31.01
N GLU A 21 -57.88 -50.49 30.26
CA GLU A 21 -58.47 -49.54 29.28
C GLU A 21 -58.78 -48.17 29.90
N ARG A 22 -59.29 -48.16 31.14
CA ARG A 22 -59.58 -46.94 31.92
C ARG A 22 -58.34 -46.09 32.25
N SER A 23 -57.15 -46.68 32.24
CA SER A 23 -55.88 -46.01 32.54
C SER A 23 -55.15 -45.54 31.27
N GLN A 24 -55.54 -46.06 30.10
CA GLN A 24 -54.96 -45.72 28.81
C GLN A 24 -55.08 -44.24 28.43
N PRO A 25 -56.25 -43.57 28.54
CA PRO A 25 -56.34 -42.16 28.16
C PRO A 25 -55.54 -41.24 29.10
N ALA A 26 -55.46 -41.59 30.39
CA ALA A 26 -54.66 -40.84 31.36
C ALA A 26 -53.15 -41.02 31.08
N PHE A 27 -52.73 -42.24 30.79
CA PHE A 27 -51.34 -42.52 30.41
C PHE A 27 -50.98 -41.85 29.08
N GLU A 28 -51.84 -41.92 28.05
CA GLU A 28 -51.63 -41.24 26.78
C GLU A 28 -51.55 -39.72 26.92
N GLN A 29 -52.34 -39.13 27.82
CA GLN A 29 -52.22 -37.69 28.14
C GLN A 29 -50.88 -37.36 28.78
N LEU A 30 -50.43 -38.17 29.75
CA LEU A 30 -49.13 -37.98 30.40
C LEU A 30 -47.98 -38.22 29.42
N LEU A 31 -48.10 -39.24 28.57
CA LEU A 31 -47.13 -39.58 27.54
C LEU A 31 -47.03 -38.47 26.49
N LYS A 32 -48.16 -37.90 26.03
CA LYS A 32 -48.15 -36.70 25.17
C LYS A 32 -47.54 -35.50 25.88
N LYS A 33 -47.81 -35.32 27.17
CA LYS A 33 -47.26 -34.22 27.98
C LYS A 33 -45.74 -34.33 28.12
N GLU A 34 -45.19 -35.54 28.26
CA GLU A 34 -43.73 -35.77 28.37
C GLU A 34 -43.03 -35.84 27.00
N LEU A 35 -43.54 -36.62 26.03
CA LEU A 35 -42.90 -36.80 24.71
C LEU A 35 -42.85 -35.52 23.87
N HIS A 36 -43.79 -34.58 24.03
CA HIS A 36 -43.81 -33.33 23.26
C HIS A 36 -42.94 -32.21 23.83
N THR A 37 -42.08 -32.50 24.82
CA THR A 37 -41.14 -31.51 25.38
C THR A 37 -39.74 -31.52 24.73
N SER A 38 -39.64 -31.91 23.46
CA SER A 38 -38.51 -31.44 22.65
C SER A 38 -38.80 -30.00 22.22
N SER A 39 -38.46 -29.05 23.09
CA SER A 39 -38.47 -27.63 22.75
C SER A 39 -37.46 -27.40 21.64
N LYS A 40 -37.93 -27.39 20.38
CA LYS A 40 -37.18 -26.77 19.28
C LYS A 40 -37.03 -25.31 19.67
N GLN A 41 -35.88 -24.95 20.25
CA GLN A 41 -35.57 -23.56 20.57
C GLN A 41 -35.80 -22.73 19.31
N LYS A 42 -36.81 -21.84 19.34
CA LYS A 42 -37.12 -20.94 18.25
C LYS A 42 -35.92 -20.02 18.06
N ILE A 43 -35.12 -20.28 17.02
CA ILE A 43 -34.09 -19.36 16.56
C ILE A 43 -34.75 -18.00 16.28
N ASN A 44 -34.27 -16.96 16.95
CA ASN A 44 -34.85 -15.64 16.87
C ASN A 44 -34.09 -14.87 15.77
N PRO A 45 -34.66 -14.71 14.55
CA PRO A 45 -33.91 -14.20 13.39
C PRO A 45 -33.36 -12.80 13.63
N ILE A 46 -34.00 -12.03 14.52
CA ILE A 46 -33.58 -10.69 14.94
C ILE A 46 -32.19 -10.69 15.58
N LYS A 47 -31.83 -11.73 16.35
CA LYS A 47 -30.50 -11.81 17.00
C LYS A 47 -29.38 -12.00 15.98
N TYR A 48 -29.61 -12.79 14.94
CA TYR A 48 -28.64 -13.00 13.86
C TYR A 48 -28.57 -11.79 12.90
N LEU A 49 -29.71 -11.13 12.66
CA LEU A 49 -29.77 -9.88 11.90
C LEU A 49 -28.93 -8.78 12.57
N ALA A 50 -29.02 -8.63 13.89
CA ALA A 50 -28.25 -7.65 14.64
C ALA A 50 -26.73 -7.90 14.52
N VAL A 51 -26.30 -9.16 14.66
CA VAL A 51 -24.88 -9.54 14.51
C VAL A 51 -24.38 -9.28 13.07
N ALA A 52 -25.15 -9.65 12.05
CA ALA A 52 -24.79 -9.39 10.65
C ALA A 52 -24.71 -7.88 10.33
N ALA A 53 -25.60 -7.06 10.89
CA ALA A 53 -25.56 -5.61 10.72
C ALA A 53 -24.29 -4.99 11.33
N SER A 54 -23.82 -5.49 12.49
CA SER A 54 -22.55 -5.03 13.08
C SER A 54 -21.35 -5.32 12.18
N PHE A 55 -21.28 -6.52 11.59
CA PHE A 55 -20.24 -6.85 10.62
C PHE A 55 -20.33 -5.98 9.36
N ALA A 56 -21.54 -5.72 8.86
CA ALA A 56 -21.75 -4.85 7.72
C ALA A 56 -21.29 -3.41 7.98
N LEU A 57 -21.52 -2.87 9.18
CA LEU A 57 -21.07 -1.53 9.56
C LEU A 57 -19.55 -1.43 9.65
N ILE A 58 -18.88 -2.44 10.23
CA ILE A 58 -17.41 -2.48 10.30
C ILE A 58 -16.81 -2.59 8.89
N PHE A 59 -17.41 -3.42 8.03
CA PHE A 59 -16.94 -3.56 6.66
C PHE A 59 -17.15 -2.27 5.85
N ALA A 60 -18.32 -1.65 5.98
CA ALA A 60 -18.63 -0.38 5.33
C ALA A 60 -17.70 0.74 5.84
N SER A 61 -17.46 0.84 7.15
CA SER A 61 -16.57 1.87 7.69
C SER A 61 -15.13 1.68 7.21
N GLY A 62 -14.62 0.45 7.16
CA GLY A 62 -13.32 0.14 6.58
C GLY A 62 -13.24 0.51 5.09
N TYR A 63 -14.29 0.22 4.31
CA TYR A 63 -14.38 0.61 2.91
C TYR A 63 -14.36 2.13 2.71
N PHE A 64 -15.22 2.86 3.45
CA PHE A 64 -15.28 4.33 3.37
C PHE A 64 -13.99 4.99 3.85
N TYR A 65 -13.37 4.47 4.91
CA TYR A 65 -12.08 4.95 5.39
C TYR A 65 -10.99 4.78 4.32
N ASN A 66 -10.88 3.58 3.73
CA ASN A 66 -9.91 3.35 2.64
C ASN A 66 -10.17 4.26 1.43
N ALA A 67 -11.43 4.45 1.06
CA ALA A 67 -11.81 5.37 -0.02
C ALA A 67 -11.42 6.82 0.29
N SER A 68 -11.59 7.28 1.54
CA SER A 68 -11.16 8.63 1.94
C SER A 68 -9.64 8.82 1.89
N ILE A 69 -8.86 7.81 2.28
CA ILE A 69 -7.39 7.87 2.19
C ILE A 69 -6.95 7.98 0.73
N LYS A 70 -7.51 7.16 -0.16
CA LYS A 70 -7.21 7.23 -1.60
C LYS A 70 -7.59 8.58 -2.22
N ALA A 71 -8.70 9.17 -1.78
CA ALA A 71 -9.11 10.50 -2.24
C ALA A 71 -8.11 11.58 -1.78
N ALA A 72 -7.68 11.54 -0.51
CA ALA A 72 -6.69 12.46 0.03
C ALA A 72 -5.31 12.30 -0.65
N GLU A 73 -4.83 11.07 -0.89
CA GLU A 73 -3.60 10.83 -1.64
C GLU A 73 -3.67 11.42 -3.05
N LYS A 74 -4.81 11.27 -3.73
CA LYS A 74 -5.01 11.85 -5.06
C LYS A 74 -5.00 13.37 -5.02
N GLU A 75 -5.67 13.99 -4.04
CA GLU A 75 -5.67 15.43 -3.85
C GLU A 75 -4.26 15.97 -3.60
N ASN A 76 -3.50 15.33 -2.71
CA ASN A 76 -2.11 15.67 -2.42
C ASN A 76 -1.24 15.63 -3.69
N ARG A 77 -1.41 14.60 -4.53
CA ARG A 77 -0.70 14.50 -5.82
C ARG A 77 -1.03 15.65 -6.77
N GLU A 78 -2.31 16.01 -6.91
CA GLU A 78 -2.70 17.13 -7.77
C GLU A 78 -2.20 18.47 -7.22
N GLN A 79 -2.23 18.67 -5.90
CA GLN A 79 -1.67 19.87 -5.27
C GLN A 79 -0.15 19.95 -5.50
N LEU A 80 0.56 18.85 -5.35
CA LEU A 80 2.00 18.78 -5.59
C LEU A 80 2.34 19.10 -7.05
N LEU A 81 1.59 18.52 -7.98
CA LEU A 81 1.73 18.80 -9.41
C LEU A 81 1.43 20.27 -9.72
N PHE A 82 0.40 20.85 -9.09
CA PHE A 82 0.08 22.27 -9.24
C PHE A 82 1.25 23.14 -8.75
N SER A 83 1.80 22.86 -7.57
CA SER A 83 2.94 23.59 -7.02
C SER A 83 4.21 23.45 -7.87
N MET A 84 4.45 22.30 -8.49
CA MET A 84 5.54 22.09 -9.46
C MET A 84 5.35 22.87 -10.77
N ASN A 85 4.13 23.33 -11.08
CA ASN A 85 3.82 24.15 -12.26
C ASN A 85 3.73 25.64 -11.95
N ASN A 86 3.96 26.04 -10.70
CA ASN A 86 3.80 27.42 -10.29
C ASN A 86 4.88 28.33 -10.88
N GLU A 87 4.59 29.64 -10.97
CA GLU A 87 5.44 30.63 -11.62
C GLU A 87 6.75 30.85 -10.84
N THR A 88 6.70 30.79 -9.51
CA THR A 88 7.88 31.09 -8.69
C THR A 88 8.78 29.87 -8.49
N ALA A 89 10.09 30.10 -8.54
CA ALA A 89 11.06 29.04 -8.31
C ALA A 89 10.98 28.46 -6.88
N SER A 90 10.61 29.27 -5.89
CA SER A 90 10.52 28.85 -4.49
C SER A 90 9.39 27.84 -4.27
N GLU A 91 8.22 28.04 -4.88
CA GLU A 91 7.10 27.10 -4.77
C GLU A 91 7.40 25.78 -5.47
N ARG A 92 7.99 25.83 -6.68
CA ARG A 92 8.44 24.62 -7.37
C ARG A 92 9.50 23.88 -6.57
N LEU A 93 10.47 24.60 -6.01
CA LEU A 93 11.51 24.01 -5.17
C LEU A 93 10.92 23.32 -3.93
N GLN A 94 9.99 23.96 -3.23
CA GLN A 94 9.31 23.36 -2.09
C GLN A 94 8.56 22.09 -2.50
N ALA A 95 7.82 22.12 -3.61
CA ALA A 95 7.10 20.96 -4.12
C ALA A 95 8.03 19.78 -4.45
N VAL A 96 9.23 20.05 -4.98
CA VAL A 96 10.24 19.00 -5.22
C VAL A 96 10.76 18.40 -3.92
N TYR A 97 10.95 19.21 -2.88
CA TYR A 97 11.33 18.69 -1.56
C TYR A 97 10.22 17.86 -0.91
N ASP A 98 8.97 18.33 -0.95
CA ASP A 98 7.82 17.61 -0.43
C ASP A 98 7.68 16.25 -1.16
N PHE A 99 7.85 16.23 -2.48
CA PHE A 99 7.91 14.98 -3.24
C PHE A 99 9.02 14.05 -2.75
N GLY A 100 10.24 14.56 -2.55
CA GLY A 100 11.34 13.73 -2.11
C GLY A 100 11.14 13.14 -0.71
N GLU A 101 10.39 13.81 0.17
CA GLU A 101 10.13 13.30 1.52
C GLU A 101 8.99 12.29 1.57
N ASP A 102 7.93 12.53 0.82
CA ASP A 102 6.72 11.71 0.84
C ASP A 102 6.83 10.45 -0.02
N TYR A 103 7.67 10.46 -1.06
CA TYR A 103 7.81 9.38 -2.03
C TYR A 103 9.23 8.80 -1.98
N LYS A 104 9.36 7.53 -1.57
CA LYS A 104 10.65 6.83 -1.45
C LYS A 104 10.51 5.39 -1.94
N GLU A 105 11.54 4.92 -2.65
CA GLU A 105 11.84 3.53 -3.03
C GLU A 105 10.80 2.79 -3.91
N ASP A 106 9.50 2.93 -3.65
CA ASP A 106 8.45 2.25 -4.41
C ASP A 106 7.77 3.20 -5.41
N TYR A 107 8.12 3.03 -6.68
CA TYR A 107 7.43 3.64 -7.80
C TYR A 107 6.00 3.07 -7.91
N LYS A 108 4.98 3.89 -7.61
CA LYS A 108 3.59 3.55 -7.91
C LYS A 108 3.22 4.14 -9.27
N LYS A 109 2.46 3.39 -10.08
CA LYS A 109 1.99 3.86 -11.39
C LYS A 109 1.24 5.20 -11.29
N GLU A 110 0.56 5.42 -10.18
CA GLU A 110 -0.17 6.64 -9.87
C GLU A 110 0.73 7.89 -9.76
N ASP A 111 2.04 7.72 -9.58
CA ASP A 111 3.02 8.81 -9.45
C ASP A 111 3.66 9.19 -10.81
N GLU A 112 3.30 8.51 -11.90
CA GLU A 112 3.87 8.72 -13.23
C GLU A 112 3.84 10.19 -13.68
N ARG A 113 2.72 10.90 -13.44
CA ARG A 113 2.59 12.32 -13.79
C ARG A 113 3.54 13.22 -13.00
N LEU A 114 3.79 12.91 -11.74
CA LEU A 114 4.74 13.67 -10.91
C LEU A 114 6.17 13.45 -11.39
N ILE A 115 6.53 12.20 -11.69
CA ILE A 115 7.85 11.85 -12.25
C ILE A 115 8.08 12.54 -13.59
N GLN A 116 7.11 12.50 -14.51
CA GLN A 116 7.22 13.20 -15.79
C GLN A 116 7.40 14.71 -15.59
N ARG A 117 6.68 15.30 -14.62
CA ARG A 117 6.88 16.71 -14.28
C ARG A 117 8.28 16.99 -13.74
N LEU A 118 8.83 16.12 -12.90
CA LEU A 118 10.22 16.24 -12.43
C LEU A 118 11.21 16.15 -13.59
N PHE A 119 10.99 15.30 -14.60
CA PHE A 119 11.84 15.30 -15.79
C PHE A 119 11.80 16.64 -16.53
N GLU A 120 10.62 17.24 -16.69
CA GLU A 120 10.50 18.56 -17.29
C GLU A 120 11.24 19.63 -16.48
N LEU A 121 11.12 19.61 -15.15
CA LEU A 121 11.84 20.52 -14.27
C LEU A 121 13.37 20.35 -14.40
N LEU A 122 13.84 19.10 -14.40
CA LEU A 122 15.27 18.79 -14.55
C LEU A 122 15.84 19.38 -15.85
N HIS A 123 15.13 19.20 -16.96
CA HIS A 123 15.63 19.60 -18.27
C HIS A 123 15.43 21.09 -18.57
N ASN A 124 14.33 21.68 -18.10
CA ASN A 124 13.83 22.95 -18.63
C ASN A 124 13.60 24.04 -17.58
N ASP A 125 13.70 23.76 -16.27
CA ASP A 125 13.48 24.81 -15.26
C ASP A 125 14.51 25.94 -15.41
N SER A 126 14.09 27.18 -15.20
CA SER A 126 14.98 28.34 -15.25
C SER A 126 15.88 28.47 -14.01
N SER A 127 15.52 27.82 -12.91
CA SER A 127 16.24 27.85 -11.64
C SER A 127 17.16 26.64 -11.47
N ASN A 128 18.46 26.90 -11.41
CA ASN A 128 19.48 25.88 -11.14
C ASN A 128 19.23 25.15 -9.81
N ASN A 129 18.69 25.85 -8.80
CA ASN A 129 18.36 25.24 -7.51
C ASN A 129 17.21 24.24 -7.63
N VAL A 130 16.19 24.53 -8.45
CA VAL A 130 15.08 23.60 -8.71
C VAL A 130 15.61 22.36 -9.44
N LYS A 131 16.46 22.54 -10.45
CA LYS A 131 17.11 21.40 -11.13
C LYS A 131 17.91 20.52 -10.15
N ILE A 132 18.74 21.12 -9.30
CA ILE A 132 19.56 20.39 -8.31
C ILE A 132 18.67 19.59 -7.35
N ALA A 133 17.62 20.21 -6.79
CA ALA A 133 16.68 19.53 -5.92
C ALA A 133 15.93 18.41 -6.65
N THR A 134 15.64 18.60 -7.94
CA THR A 134 14.99 17.59 -8.78
C THR A 134 15.90 16.39 -8.99
N VAL A 135 17.19 16.60 -9.22
CA VAL A 135 18.18 15.50 -9.27
C VAL A 135 18.20 14.74 -7.95
N ASP A 136 18.19 15.44 -6.81
CA ASP A 136 18.13 14.80 -5.49
C ASP A 136 16.88 13.94 -5.30
N ALA A 137 15.72 14.49 -5.64
CA ALA A 137 14.44 13.78 -5.55
C ALA A 137 14.41 12.53 -6.43
N LEU A 138 14.85 12.64 -7.69
CA LEU A 138 14.90 11.52 -8.62
C LEU A 138 15.89 10.43 -8.20
N THR A 139 17.00 10.79 -7.56
CA THR A 139 18.02 9.83 -7.09
C THR A 139 17.50 8.91 -5.97
N LYS A 140 16.39 9.25 -5.32
CA LYS A 140 15.71 8.40 -4.32
C LYS A 140 15.02 7.17 -4.93
N PHE A 141 15.02 7.00 -6.25
CA PHE A 141 14.44 5.86 -6.97
C PHE A 141 15.53 5.08 -7.73
N PRO A 142 16.45 4.42 -7.01
CA PRO A 142 17.65 3.84 -7.61
C PRO A 142 17.35 2.68 -8.58
N ASP A 143 16.21 2.01 -8.51
CA ASP A 143 15.91 0.87 -9.38
C ASP A 143 15.10 1.25 -10.63
N ASN A 144 14.69 2.53 -10.74
CA ASN A 144 13.91 2.99 -11.88
C ASN A 144 14.83 3.30 -13.08
N GLU A 145 14.75 2.47 -14.12
CA GLU A 145 15.57 2.61 -15.32
C GLU A 145 15.28 3.90 -16.11
N GLU A 146 14.01 4.32 -16.20
CA GLU A 146 13.64 5.55 -16.90
C GLU A 146 14.28 6.77 -16.24
N ILE A 147 14.21 6.86 -14.91
CA ILE A 147 14.84 7.94 -14.13
C ILE A 147 16.35 7.98 -14.39
N ARG A 148 17.03 6.83 -14.35
CA ARG A 148 18.47 6.75 -14.65
C ARG A 148 18.79 7.27 -16.05
N LEU A 149 18.00 6.89 -17.05
CA LEU A 149 18.17 7.35 -18.42
C LEU A 149 17.95 8.87 -18.55
N GLN A 150 16.98 9.44 -17.84
CA GLN A 150 16.75 10.90 -17.86
C GLN A 150 17.90 11.66 -17.19
N LEU A 151 18.46 11.16 -16.08
CA LEU A 151 19.64 11.75 -15.46
C LEU A 151 20.86 11.76 -16.40
N ILE A 152 21.06 10.69 -17.18
CA ILE A 152 22.12 10.66 -18.22
C ILE A 152 21.86 11.70 -19.30
N LYS A 153 20.64 11.74 -19.86
CA LYS A 153 20.26 12.74 -20.88
C LYS A 153 20.42 14.17 -20.39
N ALA A 154 20.17 14.41 -19.10
CA ALA A 154 20.36 15.71 -18.48
C ALA A 154 21.86 16.05 -18.42
N LEU A 155 22.71 15.09 -18.04
CA LEU A 155 24.16 15.29 -17.98
C LEU A 155 24.75 15.68 -19.35
N GLU A 156 24.28 15.05 -20.43
CA GLU A 156 24.73 15.33 -21.80
C GLU A 156 24.44 16.77 -22.27
N LYS A 157 23.34 17.35 -21.78
CA LYS A 157 22.81 18.64 -22.28
C LYS A 157 23.10 19.81 -21.36
N GLU A 158 23.11 19.57 -20.05
CA GLU A 158 23.25 20.62 -19.04
C GLU A 158 24.59 21.33 -19.18
N LYS A 159 24.56 22.67 -19.07
CA LYS A 159 25.73 23.54 -19.18
C LYS A 159 26.03 24.28 -17.88
N GLU A 160 25.08 24.34 -16.96
CA GLU A 160 25.31 24.96 -15.67
C GLU A 160 26.25 24.09 -14.80
N PRO A 161 27.41 24.60 -14.38
CA PRO A 161 28.44 23.78 -13.72
C PRO A 161 27.96 23.09 -12.44
N LEU A 162 27.17 23.77 -11.61
CA LEU A 162 26.69 23.20 -10.35
C LEU A 162 25.67 22.07 -10.59
N VAL A 163 24.80 22.22 -11.60
CA VAL A 163 23.83 21.18 -11.97
C VAL A 163 24.57 19.98 -12.59
N GLN A 164 25.55 20.21 -13.46
CA GLN A 164 26.40 19.15 -14.00
C GLN A 164 27.11 18.37 -12.89
N ILE A 165 27.74 19.05 -11.92
CA ILE A 165 28.39 18.38 -10.78
C ILE A 165 27.38 17.52 -10.01
N LYS A 166 26.17 18.03 -9.78
CA LYS A 166 25.12 17.28 -9.08
C LYS A 166 24.71 16.02 -9.83
N LEU A 167 24.53 16.11 -11.16
CA LEU A 167 24.22 14.98 -12.03
C LEU A 167 25.34 13.94 -12.01
N ILE A 168 26.60 14.37 -12.13
CA ILE A 168 27.79 13.49 -12.06
C ILE A 168 27.81 12.73 -10.74
N GLN A 169 27.63 13.42 -9.62
CA GLN A 169 27.64 12.81 -8.29
C GLN A 169 26.51 11.79 -8.14
N SER A 170 25.30 12.14 -8.61
CA SER A 170 24.13 11.28 -8.50
C SER A 170 24.25 10.02 -9.34
N LEU A 171 24.69 10.13 -10.59
CA LEU A 171 24.97 8.98 -11.46
C LEU A 171 26.09 8.09 -10.91
N THR A 172 27.06 8.69 -10.21
CA THR A 172 28.11 7.94 -9.50
C THR A 172 27.56 7.15 -8.31
N VAL A 173 26.71 7.76 -7.48
CA VAL A 173 26.03 7.09 -6.36
C VAL A 173 25.19 5.93 -6.86
N LEU A 174 24.47 6.13 -7.96
CA LEU A 174 23.65 5.12 -8.62
C LEU A 174 24.47 4.04 -9.34
N ARG A 175 25.81 4.16 -9.40
CA ARG A 175 26.73 3.28 -10.13
C ARG A 175 26.34 3.10 -11.61
N GLU A 176 25.87 4.16 -12.25
CA GLU A 176 25.33 4.11 -13.60
C GLU A 176 26.46 4.02 -14.65
N GLN A 177 26.70 2.81 -15.14
CA GLN A 177 27.78 2.52 -16.09
C GLN A 177 27.61 3.23 -17.44
N ARG A 178 26.36 3.47 -17.86
CA ARG A 178 26.05 4.17 -19.12
C ARG A 178 26.48 5.64 -19.09
N ALA A 179 26.71 6.23 -17.91
CA ALA A 179 27.20 7.60 -17.78
C ALA A 179 28.68 7.76 -18.16
N LYS A 180 29.44 6.66 -18.36
CA LYS A 180 30.87 6.72 -18.69
C LYS A 180 31.16 7.54 -19.96
N GLU A 181 30.37 7.36 -21.02
CA GLU A 181 30.59 8.10 -22.26
C GLU A 181 30.35 9.61 -22.09
N PRO A 182 29.21 10.08 -21.55
CA PRO A 182 29.02 11.50 -21.22
C PRO A 182 30.10 12.07 -20.29
N LEU A 183 30.54 11.30 -19.30
CA LEU A 183 31.62 11.72 -18.40
C LEU A 183 32.94 11.91 -19.15
N GLN A 184 33.28 11.03 -20.09
CA GLN A 184 34.48 11.16 -20.92
C GLN A 184 34.42 12.41 -21.81
N GLN A 185 33.26 12.68 -22.42
CA GLN A 185 33.06 13.89 -23.22
C GLN A 185 33.29 15.17 -22.39
N ILE A 186 32.78 15.20 -21.15
CA ILE A 186 33.02 16.33 -20.22
C ILE A 186 34.51 16.48 -19.89
N ILE A 187 35.24 15.39 -19.67
CA ILE A 187 36.68 15.41 -19.34
C ILE A 187 37.51 15.96 -20.51
N GLU A 188 37.14 15.62 -21.74
CA GLU A 188 37.85 16.02 -22.96
C GLU A 188 37.47 17.42 -23.45
N ASP A 189 36.31 17.93 -23.04
CA ASP A 189 35.83 19.26 -23.37
C ASP A 189 36.70 20.35 -22.72
N LYS A 190 37.47 21.06 -23.54
CA LYS A 190 38.36 22.16 -23.11
C LYS A 190 37.59 23.36 -22.56
N GLU A 191 36.35 23.56 -23.03
CA GLU A 191 35.47 24.65 -22.59
C GLU A 191 34.75 24.30 -21.28
N SER A 192 34.72 23.03 -20.89
CA SER A 192 34.18 22.61 -19.60
C SER A 192 34.97 23.20 -18.43
N PHE A 193 34.26 23.63 -17.39
CA PHE A 193 34.88 24.20 -16.20
C PHE A 193 35.82 23.18 -15.53
N PRO A 194 37.02 23.59 -15.08
CA PRO A 194 37.98 22.66 -14.47
C PRO A 194 37.40 21.84 -13.31
N VAL A 195 36.53 22.43 -12.50
CA VAL A 195 35.85 21.74 -11.39
C VAL A 195 34.88 20.65 -11.86
N VAL A 196 34.21 20.84 -12.99
CA VAL A 196 33.30 19.86 -13.58
C VAL A 196 34.12 18.69 -14.14
N ARG A 197 35.18 18.97 -14.89
CA ARG A 197 36.13 17.94 -15.38
C ARG A 197 36.75 17.13 -14.26
N GLY A 198 37.12 17.80 -13.15
CA GLY A 198 37.64 17.15 -11.96
C GLY A 198 36.63 16.17 -11.35
N ASN A 199 35.37 16.59 -11.17
CA ASN A 199 34.30 15.72 -10.69
C ASN A 199 34.02 14.55 -11.66
N ALA A 200 34.01 14.80 -12.97
CA ALA A 200 33.81 13.76 -13.97
C ALA A 200 34.94 12.71 -13.96
N SER A 201 36.19 13.16 -13.81
CA SER A 201 37.35 12.27 -13.68
C SER A 201 37.27 11.41 -12.41
N LEU A 202 36.85 11.99 -11.29
CA LEU A 202 36.63 11.26 -10.04
C LEU A 202 35.51 10.22 -10.18
N ALA A 203 34.40 10.59 -10.82
CA ALA A 203 33.28 9.70 -11.10
C ALA A 203 33.71 8.52 -11.98
N MET A 204 34.42 8.80 -13.08
CA MET A 204 34.94 7.78 -14.00
C MET A 204 35.80 6.74 -13.27
N ASN A 205 36.66 7.17 -12.35
CA ASN A 205 37.49 6.26 -11.55
C ASN A 205 36.64 5.43 -10.57
N LYS A 206 35.61 6.03 -9.95
CA LYS A 206 34.68 5.31 -9.06
C LYS A 206 33.85 4.26 -9.79
N LEU A 207 33.47 4.50 -11.05
CA LEU A 207 32.68 3.57 -11.86
C LEU A 207 33.50 2.43 -12.50
N LYS A 208 34.83 2.47 -12.39
CA LYS A 208 35.72 1.36 -12.82
C LYS A 208 35.85 0.26 -11.77
N ASN A 209 35.59 0.61 -10.50
CA ASN A 209 35.67 -0.28 -9.34
C ASN A 209 34.26 -0.71 -8.91
#